data_AF-A0A2G6NUR7-F1
#
_entry.id   AF-A0A2G6NUR7-F1
#
_cell.length_a   1.000
_cell.length_b   1.000
_cell.length_c   1.000
_cell.angle_alpha   90.00
_cell.angle_beta   90.00
_cell.angle_gamma   90.00
#
_symmetry.space_group_name_H-M   'P 1'
#
loop_
_entity.id
_entity.type
_entity.pdbx_description
1 polymer ?
#
loop_
_entity_poly.entity_id
_entity_poly.type
_entity_poly.pdbx_seq_one_letter_code
_entity_poly.pdbx_strand_id
1 'polypeptide(L)'
;MKNSLAIVTGTSRGVGQALVENLTEKGWSVVGAARGPSPCEHPGYRHYQVDLADPQALTRWARQELAPIVKQEGVGRVGLVNNAALIGALPDGVAGAERPCRGGSADREHFFGRGPFALAGAG
;
A
#
# COMPACT_ATOMS: atom_id res chain seq x y z
N MET A 1 -6.77 11.73 8.67
CA MET A 1 -7.63 10.99 9.64
C MET A 1 -6.71 10.11 10.46
N LYS A 2 -6.74 10.18 11.79
CA LYS A 2 -5.87 9.35 12.63
C LYS A 2 -6.43 7.91 12.70
N ASN A 3 -5.58 6.90 12.88
CA ASN A 3 -5.99 5.51 13.13
C ASN A 3 -6.63 4.75 11.96
N SER A 4 -6.43 5.20 10.71
CA SER A 4 -6.98 4.54 9.51
C SER A 4 -5.91 3.82 8.69
N LEU A 5 -6.16 2.55 8.37
CA LEU A 5 -5.34 1.68 7.54
C LEU A 5 -6.06 1.34 6.24
N ALA A 6 -5.41 1.51 5.10
CA ALA A 6 -5.91 1.06 3.81
C ALA A 6 -5.05 -0.09 3.28
N ILE A 7 -5.70 -1.12 2.76
CA ILE A 7 -5.06 -2.22 2.03
C ILE A 7 -5.48 -2.05 0.58
N VAL A 8 -4.52 -1.83 -0.32
CA VAL A 8 -4.78 -1.54 -1.73
C VAL A 8 -4.06 -2.56 -2.60
N THR A 9 -4.80 -3.25 -3.46
CA THR A 9 -4.22 -4.17 -4.45
C THR A 9 -3.99 -3.48 -5.79
N GLY A 10 -3.00 -3.91 -6.57
CA GLY A 10 -2.69 -3.33 -7.87
C GLY A 10 -2.05 -1.94 -7.79
N THR A 11 -1.13 -1.74 -6.85
CA THR A 11 -0.53 -0.41 -6.53
C THR A 11 0.73 -0.05 -7.32
N SER A 12 1.15 -0.86 -8.28
CA SER A 12 2.38 -0.60 -9.05
C SER A 12 2.22 0.47 -10.14
N ARG A 13 0.98 0.82 -10.53
CA ARG A 13 0.68 1.81 -11.59
C ARG A 13 -0.78 2.28 -11.55
N GLY A 14 -1.08 3.32 -12.32
CA GLY A 14 -2.45 3.76 -12.63
C GLY A 14 -3.28 4.14 -11.39
N VAL A 15 -4.56 3.76 -11.37
CA VAL A 15 -5.52 4.13 -10.30
C VAL A 15 -5.04 3.65 -8.92
N GLY A 16 -4.48 2.44 -8.83
CA GLY A 16 -3.99 1.91 -7.56
C GLY A 16 -2.83 2.72 -6.98
N GLN A 17 -1.91 3.19 -7.83
CA GLN A 17 -0.83 4.09 -7.41
C GLN A 17 -1.39 5.45 -6.98
N ALA A 18 -2.27 6.06 -7.78
CA ALA A 18 -2.89 7.33 -7.45
C ALA A 18 -3.70 7.27 -6.14
N LEU A 19 -4.30 6.12 -5.82
CA LEU A 19 -4.96 5.89 -4.53
C LEU A 19 -3.98 5.86 -3.37
N VAL A 20 -2.80 5.24 -3.54
CA VAL A 20 -1.77 5.25 -2.49
C VAL A 20 -1.36 6.69 -2.18
N GLU A 21 -1.04 7.48 -3.20
CA GLU A 21 -0.71 8.92 -3.07
C GLU A 21 -1.80 9.67 -2.31
N ASN A 22 -3.05 9.55 -2.76
CA ASN A 22 -4.15 10.31 -2.19
C ASN A 22 -4.43 9.92 -0.72
N LEU A 23 -4.34 8.63 -0.41
CA LEU A 23 -4.63 8.12 0.93
C LEU A 23 -3.52 8.51 1.92
N THR A 24 -2.25 8.42 1.52
CA THR A 24 -1.13 8.84 2.37
C THR A 24 -1.14 10.35 2.62
N GLU A 25 -1.43 11.18 1.62
CA GLU A 25 -1.61 12.64 1.78
C GLU A 25 -2.76 12.98 2.76
N LYS A 26 -3.81 12.15 2.80
CA LYS A 26 -4.92 12.26 3.75
C LYS A 26 -4.60 11.69 5.15
N GLY A 27 -3.38 11.19 5.34
CA GLY A 27 -2.87 10.65 6.59
C GLY A 27 -3.32 9.23 6.91
N TRP A 28 -3.70 8.44 5.90
CA TRP A 28 -3.87 7.01 6.07
C TRP A 28 -2.49 6.33 6.08
N SER A 29 -2.37 5.26 6.86
CA SER A 29 -1.33 4.27 6.59
C SER A 29 -1.82 3.33 5.49
N VAL A 30 -0.98 3.00 4.52
CA VAL A 30 -1.36 2.24 3.34
C VAL A 30 -0.44 1.02 3.17
N VAL A 31 -1.04 -0.16 3.07
CA VAL A 31 -0.36 -1.40 2.65
C VAL A 31 -0.74 -1.66 1.20
N GLY A 32 0.25 -1.63 0.31
CA GLY A 32 0.10 -1.94 -1.10
C GLY A 32 0.51 -3.38 -1.42
N ALA A 33 -0.25 -4.06 -2.27
CA ALA A 33 0.14 -5.34 -2.86
C ALA A 33 0.04 -5.29 -4.39
N ALA A 34 1.10 -5.65 -5.10
CA ALA A 34 1.09 -5.79 -6.57
C ALA A 34 2.18 -6.77 -7.01
N ARG A 35 2.20 -7.18 -8.29
CA ARG A 35 3.27 -8.05 -8.82
C ARG A 35 4.56 -7.30 -9.09
N GLY A 36 4.44 -6.09 -9.63
CA GLY A 36 5.58 -5.23 -9.95
C GLY A 36 5.94 -4.29 -8.80
N PRO A 37 7.12 -3.66 -8.84
CA PRO A 37 7.52 -2.66 -7.87
C PRO A 37 6.57 -1.46 -7.88
N SER A 38 6.52 -0.72 -6.77
CA SER A 38 5.86 0.57 -6.69
C SER A 38 6.90 1.69 -6.74
N PRO A 39 6.69 2.75 -7.55
CA PRO A 39 7.56 3.93 -7.55
C PRO A 39 7.32 4.87 -6.36
N CYS A 40 6.45 4.48 -5.42
CA CYS A 40 5.99 5.32 -4.33
C CYS A 40 6.90 5.21 -3.10
N GLU A 41 7.53 6.32 -2.70
CA GLU A 41 8.31 6.41 -1.46
C GLU A 41 7.59 7.33 -0.46
N HIS A 42 6.98 6.76 0.57
CA HIS A 42 6.29 7.51 1.60
C HIS A 42 6.33 6.77 2.96
N PRO A 43 6.59 7.43 4.09
CA PRO A 43 6.67 6.77 5.41
C PRO A 43 5.35 6.11 5.85
N GLY A 44 4.23 6.64 5.38
CA GLY A 44 2.90 6.07 5.54
C GLY A 44 2.54 4.94 4.57
N TYR A 45 3.47 4.48 3.71
CA TYR A 45 3.21 3.44 2.71
C TYR A 45 4.19 2.27 2.87
N ARG A 46 3.66 1.05 2.76
CA ARG A 46 4.47 -0.17 2.69
C ARG A 46 4.02 -1.01 1.51
N HIS A 47 4.94 -1.32 0.61
CA HIS A 47 4.68 -2.10 -0.59
C HIS A 47 5.14 -3.55 -0.44
N TYR A 48 4.29 -4.47 -0.88
CA TYR A 48 4.60 -5.89 -0.96
C TYR A 48 4.44 -6.39 -2.39
N GLN A 49 5.47 -7.04 -2.92
CA GLN A 49 5.39 -7.73 -4.19
C GLN A 49 4.74 -9.10 -3.99
N VAL A 50 3.47 -9.22 -4.36
CA VAL A 50 2.65 -10.41 -4.16
C VAL A 50 1.85 -10.67 -5.42
N ASP A 51 1.96 -11.89 -5.96
CA ASP A 51 1.01 -12.37 -6.94
C ASP A 51 -0.26 -12.86 -6.25
N LEU A 52 -1.35 -12.11 -6.41
CA LEU A 52 -2.64 -12.44 -5.82
C LEU A 52 -3.30 -13.65 -6.50
N ALA A 53 -2.81 -14.07 -7.66
CA ALA A 53 -3.24 -15.30 -8.33
C ALA A 53 -2.57 -16.57 -7.76
N ASP A 54 -1.50 -16.44 -6.95
CA ASP A 54 -0.88 -17.55 -6.22
C ASP A 54 -1.45 -17.63 -4.79
N PRO A 55 -2.31 -18.64 -4.48
CA PRO A 55 -2.92 -18.76 -3.16
C PRO A 55 -1.90 -18.99 -2.03
N GLN A 56 -0.76 -19.62 -2.32
CA GLN A 56 0.26 -19.86 -1.30
C GLN A 56 1.02 -18.57 -0.98
N ALA A 57 1.42 -17.80 -2.00
CA ALA A 57 2.05 -16.50 -1.80
C ALA A 57 1.10 -15.54 -1.05
N LEU A 58 -0.17 -15.48 -1.46
CA LEU A 58 -1.20 -14.69 -0.80
C LEU A 58 -1.37 -15.10 0.68
N THR A 59 -1.46 -16.40 0.96
CA THR A 59 -1.62 -16.91 2.34
C THR A 59 -0.41 -16.58 3.21
N ARG A 60 0.81 -16.73 2.68
CA ARG A 60 2.04 -16.39 3.41
C ARG A 60 2.08 -14.90 3.74
N TRP A 61 1.89 -14.04 2.75
CA TRP A 61 1.85 -12.59 2.95
C TRP A 61 0.76 -12.17 3.93
N ALA A 62 -0.46 -12.69 3.79
CA ALA A 62 -1.56 -12.36 4.68
C ALA A 62 -1.25 -12.70 6.15
N ARG A 63 -0.62 -13.86 6.40
CA ARG A 63 -0.30 -14.31 7.76
C ARG A 63 0.91 -13.62 8.37
N GLN A 64 1.98 -13.45 7.58
CA GLN A 64 3.27 -12.99 8.10
C GLN A 64 3.39 -11.47 8.12
N GLU A 65 2.73 -10.78 7.19
CA GLU A 65 2.90 -9.34 7.00
C GLU A 65 1.61 -8.58 7.33
N LEU A 66 0.49 -8.96 6.71
CA LEU A 66 -0.74 -8.18 6.82
C LEU A 66 -1.41 -8.34 8.19
N ALA A 67 -1.52 -9.57 8.70
CA ALA A 67 -2.19 -9.84 9.97
C ALA A 67 -1.56 -9.12 11.17
N PRO A 68 -0.21 -9.06 11.32
CA PRO A 68 0.41 -8.25 12.36
C PRO A 68 0.10 -6.76 12.25
N ILE A 69 0.12 -6.19 11.03
CA ILE A 69 -0.16 -4.76 10.81
C ILE A 69 -1.62 -4.43 11.17
N VAL A 70 -2.58 -5.25 10.75
CA VAL A 70 -4.01 -5.03 11.03
C VAL A 70 -4.31 -5.16 12.53
N LYS A 71 -3.59 -6.02 13.25
CA LYS A 71 -3.74 -6.23 14.70
C LYS A 71 -2.97 -5.23 15.54
N GLN A 72 -2.18 -4.35 14.92
CA GLN A 72 -1.38 -3.37 15.65
C GLN A 72 -2.29 -2.41 16.44
N GLU A 73 -1.90 -2.12 17.69
CA GLU A 73 -2.61 -1.15 18.51
C GLU A 73 -2.69 0.23 17.82
N GLY A 74 -3.87 0.83 17.88
CA GLY A 74 -4.14 2.11 17.23
C GLY A 74 -4.70 2.00 15.80
N VAL A 75 -4.85 0.81 15.22
CA VAL A 75 -5.71 0.66 14.03
C VAL A 75 -7.18 0.70 14.47
N GLY A 76 -7.86 1.80 14.18
CA GLY A 76 -9.29 2.01 14.52
C GLY A 76 -10.24 1.82 13.35
N ARG A 77 -9.72 1.94 12.12
CA ARG A 77 -10.48 1.72 10.88
C ARG A 77 -9.61 1.02 9.85
N VAL A 78 -10.18 0.02 9.18
CA VAL A 78 -9.53 -0.68 8.05
C VAL A 78 -10.40 -0.51 6.80
N GLY A 79 -9.78 -0.15 5.68
CA GLY A 79 -10.39 -0.16 4.36
C GLY A 79 -9.65 -1.13 3.43
N LEU A 80 -10.38 -1.91 2.65
CA LEU A 80 -9.83 -2.77 1.60
C LEU A 80 -10.27 -2.25 0.24
N VAL A 81 -9.32 -2.05 -0.66
CA VAL A 81 -9.56 -1.71 -2.06
C VAL A 81 -9.02 -2.84 -2.93
N ASN A 82 -9.94 -3.65 -3.46
CA ASN A 82 -9.60 -4.68 -4.44
C ASN A 82 -9.52 -4.08 -5.85
N ASN A 83 -8.42 -3.37 -6.12
CA ASN A 83 -8.19 -2.66 -7.37
C ASN A 83 -7.38 -3.49 -8.39
N ALA A 84 -6.66 -4.53 -7.96
CA ALA A 84 -5.97 -5.44 -8.88
C ALA A 84 -6.99 -6.14 -9.79
N ALA A 85 -6.97 -5.78 -11.07
CA ALA A 85 -7.81 -6.37 -12.10
C ALA A 85 -7.00 -6.61 -13.38
N LEU A 86 -7.44 -7.60 -14.16
CA LEU A 86 -7.03 -7.82 -15.53
C LEU A 86 -8.26 -7.63 -16.40
N ILE A 87 -8.25 -6.61 -17.25
CA ILE A 87 -9.17 -6.50 -18.36
C ILE A 87 -8.38 -6.96 -19.59
N GLY A 88 -8.95 -7.85 -20.42
CA GLY A 88 -8.34 -8.25 -21.70
C GLY A 88 -7.97 -7.02 -22.52
N ALA A 89 -7.03 -7.16 -23.48
CA ALA A 89 -6.45 -6.04 -24.21
C ALA A 89 -7.51 -5.00 -24.62
N LEU A 90 -7.53 -3.88 -23.89
CA LEU A 90 -8.25 -2.70 -24.33
C LEU A 90 -7.43 -2.13 -25.50
N PRO A 91 -8.07 -1.72 -26.60
CA PRO A 91 -7.36 -0.98 -27.65
C PRO A 91 -6.60 0.20 -27.01
N ASP A 92 -5.35 0.39 -27.45
CA ASP A 92 -4.39 1.30 -26.83
C ASP A 92 -4.98 2.69 -26.55
N GLY A 93 -4.80 3.23 -25.34
CA GLY A 93 -5.09 4.67 -25.13
C GLY A 93 -5.43 5.18 -23.73
N VAL A 94 -5.47 4.35 -22.68
CA VAL A 94 -5.74 4.85 -21.31
C VAL A 94 -4.59 4.51 -20.36
N ALA A 95 -3.44 5.16 -20.58
CA ALA A 95 -2.40 5.24 -19.57
C ALA A 95 -2.76 6.37 -18.60
N GLY A 96 -3.12 6.03 -17.36
CA GLY A 96 -3.29 7.03 -16.30
C GLY A 96 -1.97 7.74 -16.05
N ALA A 97 -2.00 9.06 -15.83
CA ALA A 97 -0.79 9.83 -15.56
C ALA A 97 -0.08 9.29 -14.31
N GLU A 98 1.17 8.85 -14.49
CA GLU A 98 2.01 8.31 -13.42
C GLU A 98 2.80 9.46 -12.79
N ARG A 99 2.62 9.68 -11.49
CA ARG A 99 3.46 10.61 -10.72
C ARG A 99 4.15 9.81 -9.61
N PRO A 100 5.46 9.94 -9.41
CA PRO A 100 6.09 9.33 -8.24
C PRO A 100 5.48 9.93 -6.98
N CYS A 101 5.07 9.11 -6.00
CA CYS A 101 4.80 9.63 -4.66
C CYS A 101 6.09 10.27 -4.14
N ARG A 102 6.05 11.56 -3.83
CA ARG A 102 7.16 12.24 -3.15
C ARG A 102 6.69 12.67 -1.77
N GLY A 103 7.41 12.24 -0.73
CA GLY A 103 7.10 12.55 0.66
C GLY A 103 7.11 14.06 0.94
N GLY A 104 5.96 14.59 1.35
CA GLY A 104 5.84 15.88 2.05
C GLY A 104 5.94 15.69 3.57
N SER A 105 6.34 16.74 4.30
CA SER A 105 6.90 16.72 5.67
C SER A 105 6.36 15.67 6.64
N ALA A 106 7.32 15.03 7.31
CA ALA A 106 7.23 13.94 8.27
C ALA A 106 6.56 14.31 9.62
N ASP A 107 5.61 15.26 9.65
CA ASP A 107 5.02 15.76 10.90
C ASP A 107 3.79 14.96 11.36
N ARG A 108 3.47 13.85 10.67
CA ARG A 108 2.33 12.98 11.01
C ARG A 108 2.81 11.63 11.49
N GLU A 109 2.55 11.34 12.76
CA GLU A 109 2.72 10.05 13.42
C GLU A 109 1.97 8.92 12.66
N HIS A 110 2.71 8.06 11.94
CA HIS A 110 2.18 6.88 11.24
C HIS A 110 2.45 5.61 12.06
N PHE A 111 1.59 4.59 11.94
CA PHE A 111 1.77 3.31 12.65
C PHE A 111 3.03 2.56 12.22
N PHE A 112 3.48 2.76 10.98
CA PHE A 112 4.75 2.23 10.50
C PHE A 112 5.98 2.83 11.19
N GLY A 113 5.84 3.89 11.99
CA GLY A 113 6.91 4.50 12.79
C GLY A 113 6.91 4.10 14.28
N ARG A 114 5.93 3.30 14.75
CA ARG A 114 5.82 2.88 16.16
C ARG A 114 5.71 1.36 16.27
N GLY A 115 6.45 0.74 17.20
CA GLY A 115 6.41 -0.70 17.45
C GLY A 115 7.42 -1.52 16.61
N PRO A 116 7.37 -2.87 16.65
CA PRO A 116 8.41 -3.75 16.10
C PRO A 116 8.55 -3.71 14.56
N PHE A 117 7.69 -2.94 13.87
CA PHE A 117 7.72 -2.72 12.42
C PHE A 117 8.23 -1.32 12.03
N ALA A 118 8.63 -0.50 13.01
CA ALA A 118 9.37 0.74 12.79
C ALA A 118 10.71 0.41 12.12
N LEU A 119 11.06 1.17 11.07
CA LEU A 119 12.27 1.01 10.25
C LEU A 119 13.48 0.54 11.07
N ALA A 120 13.86 -0.74 10.92
CA ALA A 120 15.27 -1.07 10.88
C ALA A 120 15.78 -0.39 9.60
N GLY A 121 16.53 0.70 9.76
CA GLY A 121 17.08 1.47 8.65
C GLY A 121 17.82 0.56 7.68
N ALA A 122 17.56 0.74 6.39
CA ALA A 122 18.41 0.20 5.34
C ALA A 122 19.84 0.72 5.56
N GLY A 123 20.77 -0.21 5.77
CA GLY A 123 22.21 0.01 5.57
C GLY A 123 22.62 -0.43 4.17
#